data_AF-A0A1G1J4A6-F1
#
_entry.id   AF-A0A1G1J4A6-F1
#
_cell.length_a   1.000
_cell.length_b   1.000
_cell.length_c   1.000
_cell.angle_alpha   90.00
_cell.angle_beta   90.00
_cell.angle_gamma   90.00
#
_symmetry.space_group_name_H-M   'P 1'
#
loop_
_entity.id
_entity.type
_entity.pdbx_description
1 polymer ?
#
loop_
_entity_poly.entity_id
_entity_poly.type
_entity_poly.pdbx_seq_one_letter_code
_entity_poly.pdbx_strand_id
1 'polypeptide(L)' 'MVHILFVLVGSSVERVLHLKILAAIAQIVQNPEFDKKWLEVRSEDELKNIILLADRRRG' A
#
# COMPACT_ATOMS: atom_id res chain seq x y z
N MET A 1 1.72 -14.56 12.42
CA MET A 1 2.48 -14.58 11.14
C MET A 1 2.39 -13.20 10.51
N VAL A 2 3.48 -12.71 9.89
CA VAL A 2 3.48 -11.47 9.11
C VAL A 2 3.09 -11.80 7.68
N HIS A 3 2.11 -11.11 7.11
CA HIS A 3 1.56 -11.40 5.79
C HIS A 3 1.94 -10.37 4.72
N ILE A 4 2.44 -9.19 5.13
CA ILE A 4 2.70 -8.02 4.27
C ILE A 4 3.93 -7.26 4.80
N LEU A 5 4.85 -6.87 3.91
CA LEU A 5 6.00 -6.02 4.23
C LEU A 5 6.17 -4.94 3.15
N PHE A 6 6.26 -3.67 3.56
CA PHE A 6 6.60 -2.55 2.68
C PHE A 6 8.02 -2.08 2.98
N VAL A 7 8.88 -2.04 1.96
CA VAL A 7 10.27 -1.58 2.06
C VAL A 7 10.41 -0.28 1.28
N LEU A 8 10.84 0.78 1.97
CA LEU A 8 11.12 2.09 1.37
C LEU A 8 12.65 2.28 1.34
N VAL A 9 13.21 2.44 0.14
CA VAL A 9 14.65 2.70 -0.06
C VAL A 9 14.78 4.04 -0.77
N GLY A 10 15.56 4.96 -0.21
CA GLY A 10 15.72 6.31 -0.73
C GLY A 10 16.78 7.12 0.01
N SER A 11 17.07 8.31 -0.50
CA SER A 11 18.08 9.22 0.08
C SER A 11 17.50 10.01 1.25
N SER A 12 18.31 10.40 2.23
CA SER A 12 17.85 11.14 3.42
C SER A 12 17.13 12.46 3.11
N VAL A 13 17.37 13.04 1.92
CA VAL A 13 16.71 14.25 1.42
C VAL A 13 15.20 14.03 1.17
N GLU A 14 14.77 12.78 1.01
CA GLU A 14 13.40 12.39 0.66
C GLU A 14 12.53 12.11 1.89
N ARG A 15 12.93 12.54 3.10
CA ARG A 15 12.18 12.28 4.35
C ARG A 15 10.69 12.65 4.25
N VAL A 16 10.39 13.80 3.66
CA VAL A 16 8.99 14.25 3.47
C VAL A 16 8.24 13.32 2.51
N LEU A 17 8.91 12.83 1.46
CA LEU A 17 8.36 11.86 0.53
C LEU A 17 8.10 10.52 1.25
N HIS A 18 9.06 10.02 2.02
CA HIS A 18 8.88 8.78 2.79
C HIS A 18 7.69 8.85 3.76
N LEU A 19 7.50 9.99 4.44
CA LEU A 19 6.33 10.20 5.32
C LEU A 19 5.01 10.21 4.54
N LYS A 20 4.99 10.83 3.35
CA LYS A 20 3.80 10.80 2.47
C LYS A 20 3.49 9.38 1.99
N ILE A 21 4.51 8.61 1.60
CA ILE A 21 4.35 7.22 1.17
C ILE A 21 3.83 6.37 2.35
N LEU A 22 4.41 6.52 3.54
CA LEU A 22 3.96 5.80 4.73
C LEU A 22 2.51 6.13 5.08
N ALA A 23 2.10 7.40 4.98
CA ALA A 23 0.72 7.82 5.20
C ALA A 23 -0.24 7.22 4.16
N ALA A 24 0.16 7.18 2.89
CA ALA A 24 -0.63 6.53 1.83
C ALA A 24 -0.79 5.02 2.09
N ILE A 25 0.31 4.32 2.41
CA ILE A 25 0.27 2.90 2.80
C ILE A 25 -0.66 2.69 3.98
N ALA A 26 -0.54 3.52 5.03
CA ALA A 26 -1.39 3.46 6.22
C ALA A 26 -2.87 3.65 5.89
N GLN A 27 -3.22 4.53 4.94
CA GLN A 27 -4.61 4.70 4.50
C GLN A 27 -5.14 3.48 3.74
N ILE A 28 -4.30 2.84 2.93
CA ILE A 28 -4.66 1.65 2.15
C ILE A 28 -4.93 0.45 3.07
N VAL A 29 -4.01 0.17 4.00
CA VAL A 29 -4.14 -0.98 4.93
C VAL A 29 -5.22 -0.80 5.98
N GLN A 30 -5.67 0.42 6.25
CA GLN A 30 -6.80 0.67 7.15
C GLN A 30 -8.17 0.32 6.55
N ASN A 31 -8.24 0.02 5.24
CA ASN A 31 -9.46 -0.48 4.65
C ASN A 31 -9.70 -1.94 5.13
N PRO A 32 -10.84 -2.24 5.79
CA PRO A 32 -11.11 -3.59 6.32
C PRO A 32 -11.11 -4.70 5.26
N GLU A 33 -11.40 -4.35 4.01
CA GLU A 33 -11.38 -5.30 2.88
C GLU A 33 -9.99 -5.49 2.27
N PHE A 34 -8.99 -4.71 2.70
CA PHE A 34 -7.65 -4.77 2.12
C PHE A 34 -6.98 -6.12 2.38
N ASP A 35 -6.97 -6.58 3.63
CA ASP A 35 -6.31 -7.85 4.00
C ASP A 35 -6.92 -9.03 3.25
N LYS A 36 -8.25 -9.04 3.11
CA LYS A 36 -8.96 -10.06 2.34
C LYS A 36 -8.55 -10.04 0.87
N LYS A 37 -8.60 -8.87 0.23
CA LYS A 37 -8.20 -8.72 -1.18
C LYS A 37 -6.74 -9.08 -1.40
N TRP A 38 -5.86 -8.67 -0.48
CA TRP A 38 -4.43 -8.98 -0.52
C TRP A 38 -4.17 -10.48 -0.47
N LEU A 39 -4.85 -11.20 0.42
CA LEU A 39 -4.71 -12.66 0.56
C LEU A 39 -5.35 -13.46 -0.59
N GLU A 40 -6.33 -12.89 -1.28
CA GLU A 40 -7.01 -13.52 -2.41
C GLU A 40 -6.27 -13.36 -3.76
N VAL A 41 -5.31 -12.44 -3.83
CA VAL A 41 -4.51 -12.17 -5.05
C VAL A 41 -3.74 -13.40 -5.50
N ARG A 42 -3.78 -13.66 -6.81
CA ARG A 42 -3.08 -14.80 -7.46
C ARG A 42 -1.99 -14.39 -8.43
N SER A 43 -1.84 -13.09 -8.69
CA SER A 43 -0.86 -12.55 -9.64
C SER A 43 -0.29 -11.19 -9.21
N GLU A 44 0.90 -10.85 -9.71
CA GLU A 44 1.48 -9.53 -9.47
C GLU A 44 0.61 -8.38 -10.00
N ASP A 45 -0.13 -8.59 -11.09
CA ASP A 45 -0.95 -7.54 -11.68
C ASP A 45 -2.21 -7.26 -10.85
N GLU A 46 -2.81 -8.30 -10.27
CA GLU A 46 -3.86 -8.15 -9.26
C GLU A 46 -3.33 -7.43 -8.01
N LEU A 47 -2.11 -7.74 -7.58
CA LEU A 47 -1.44 -7.05 -6.46
C LEU A 47 -1.26 -5.55 -6.74
N LYS A 48 -0.78 -5.20 -7.94
CA LYS A 48 -0.64 -3.81 -8.38
C LYS A 48 -2.00 -3.11 -8.43
N ASN A 49 -3.02 -3.79 -8.94
CA ASN A 49 -4.37 -3.23 -9.03
C ASN A 49 -4.96 -2.90 -7.66
N ILE A 50 -4.82 -3.78 -6.66
CA ILE A 50 -5.36 -3.49 -5.33
C ILE A 50 -4.68 -2.29 -4.67
N ILE A 51 -3.37 -2.10 -4.91
CA ILE A 51 -2.62 -0.95 -4.39
C ILE A 51 -2.98 0.34 -5.13
N LEU A 52 -3.06 0.32 -6.46
CA LEU A 52 -3.40 1.48 -7.27
C LEU A 52 -4.85 1.94 -7.12
N LEU A 53 -5.78 1.01 -6.90
CA LEU A 53 -7.20 1.32 -6.74
C LEU A 53 -7.55 1.75 -5.31
N ALA A 54 -6.74 1.41 -4.31
CA ALA A 54 -6.99 1.79 -2.92
C ALA A 54 -6.84 3.31 -2.66
N ASP A 55 -6.13 4.03 -3.53
CA ASP A 55 -5.91 5.49 -3.42
C ASP A 55 -7.07 6.33 -3.99
N ARG A 56 -8.04 5.73 -4.69
CA ARG A 56 -9.19 6.49 -5.23
C ARG A 56 -10.22 6.84 -4.14
N ARG A 57 -9.92 7.81 -3.28
CA ARG A 57 -10.95 8.73 -2.78
C ARG A 57 -11.12 9.86 -3.82
N ARG A 58 -11.88 9.57 -4.88
CA ARG A 58 -12.46 10.63 -5.72
C ARG A 58 -13.75 11.08 -5.03
N GLY A 59 -13.64 12.13 -4.23
CA GLY A 59 -14.72 12.82 -3.54
C GLY A 59 -14.22 14.19 -3.12
#